data_AF-A0A1E4THA7-F1
#
_entry.id   AF-A0A1E4THA7-F1
#
_cell.length_a   1.000
_cell.length_b   1.000
_cell.length_c   1.000
_cell.angle_alpha   90.00
_cell.angle_beta   90.00
_cell.angle_gamma   90.00
#
_symmetry.space_group_name_H-M   'P 1'
#
loop_
_entity.id
_entity.type
_entity.pdbx_description
1 polymer ?
#
loop_
_entity_poly.entity_id
_entity_poly.type
_entity_poly.pdbx_seq_one_letter_code
_entity_poly.pdbx_strand_id
1 'polypeptide(L)'
;VLHRPDYHVAFTLLVGDGRPLSWEIESAINNYMLPLFDQLSRVVNISYDSQVLYYAGLSSNVPADSKGVHYLDDGSLSTFVSSGEWALSAASSKPTLRFAVYVPSLFMTPLVVPGSPTNSFLVPQWGGVYIQNIPQTHSDVITEAELVPVLEVFATQLLTILGAPGEETPLLFRLDSLSRMSTIRSILQARATLDSLCRIYQGLPDIAIPENVLQAAIDAVSHLHVAQSLLSTGNYDQALIEASAALQCSEQAFFEKMMVQQVYFPEEHKVAVYLPLIGPVLLPMVMGLVQAMRRRTA
;
A
#
# COMPACT_ATOMS: atom_id res chain seq x y z
N VAL A 1 2.94 12.42 14.88
CA VAL A 1 1.91 11.89 13.95
C VAL A 1 2.19 10.42 13.79
N LEU A 2 1.22 9.52 14.02
CA LEU A 2 1.47 8.08 13.84
C LEU A 2 1.59 7.76 12.36
N HIS A 3 2.71 7.19 11.93
CA HIS A 3 2.86 6.69 10.57
C HIS A 3 2.24 5.31 10.45
N ARG A 4 1.16 5.22 9.68
CA ARG A 4 0.43 3.98 9.41
C ARG A 4 0.29 3.86 7.90
N PRO A 5 0.40 2.67 7.33
CA PRO A 5 0.13 2.48 5.91
C PRO A 5 -1.31 2.88 5.62
N ASP A 6 -1.44 3.72 4.59
CA ASP A 6 -2.70 4.19 4.06
C ASP A 6 -3.25 3.13 3.09
N TYR A 7 -4.46 2.65 3.34
CA TYR A 7 -5.21 1.78 2.44
C TYR A 7 -6.51 2.45 2.02
N HIS A 8 -6.93 2.17 0.80
CA HIS A 8 -8.25 2.52 0.32
C HIS A 8 -9.08 1.26 0.10
N VAL A 9 -10.32 1.23 0.58
CA VAL A 9 -11.23 0.10 0.46
C VAL A 9 -12.42 0.50 -0.40
N ALA A 10 -12.53 -0.07 -1.59
CA ALA A 10 -13.59 0.24 -2.54
C ALA A 10 -14.65 -0.84 -2.56
N PHE A 11 -15.89 -0.48 -2.20
CA PHE A 11 -17.05 -1.35 -2.27
C PHE A 11 -17.77 -1.14 -3.61
N THR A 12 -17.90 -2.20 -4.41
CA THR A 12 -18.53 -2.10 -5.74
C THR A 12 -19.66 -3.10 -5.89
N LEU A 13 -20.86 -2.62 -6.20
CA LEU A 13 -21.95 -3.48 -6.68
C LEU A 13 -21.80 -3.64 -8.20
N LEU A 14 -21.58 -4.86 -8.65
CA LEU A 14 -21.49 -5.24 -10.05
C LEU A 14 -22.78 -5.95 -10.45
N VAL A 15 -23.60 -5.29 -11.27
CA VAL A 15 -24.82 -5.86 -11.82
C VAL A 15 -24.52 -6.37 -13.22
N GLY A 16 -24.64 -7.68 -13.43
CA GLY A 16 -24.31 -8.34 -14.69
C GLY A 16 -25.23 -7.95 -15.87
N ASP A 17 -26.39 -7.37 -15.57
CA ASP A 17 -27.35 -6.87 -16.54
C ASP A 17 -27.67 -5.38 -16.29
N GLY A 18 -28.69 -4.87 -16.98
CA GLY A 18 -29.14 -3.48 -16.88
C GLY A 18 -30.25 -3.25 -15.86
N ARG A 19 -30.51 -4.19 -14.93
CA ARG A 19 -31.56 -3.99 -13.93
C ARG A 19 -31.19 -2.82 -13.01
N PRO A 20 -32.14 -1.96 -12.65
CA PRO A 20 -31.89 -0.80 -11.78
C PRO A 20 -31.76 -1.24 -10.32
N LEU A 21 -30.76 -2.06 -10.03
CA LEU A 21 -30.47 -2.57 -8.70
C LEU A 21 -29.61 -1.59 -7.92
N SER A 22 -30.09 -1.23 -6.73
CA SER A 22 -29.37 -0.40 -5.77
C SER A 22 -29.17 -1.16 -4.46
N TRP A 23 -28.40 -0.59 -3.55
CA TRP A 23 -28.05 -1.22 -2.28
C TRP A 23 -27.94 -0.19 -1.16
N GLU A 24 -28.35 -0.57 0.05
CA GLU A 24 -28.23 0.24 1.27
C GLU A 24 -26.85 0.08 1.91
N ILE A 25 -25.80 0.30 1.12
CA ILE A 25 -24.43 0.02 1.56
C ILE A 25 -23.92 1.00 2.60
N GLU A 26 -24.34 2.27 2.56
CA GLU A 26 -23.85 3.29 3.49
C GLU A 26 -24.26 3.00 4.94
N SER A 27 -25.50 2.58 5.19
CA SER A 27 -25.93 2.18 6.53
C SER A 27 -25.24 0.89 6.98
N ALA A 28 -25.11 -0.08 6.06
CA ALA A 28 -24.43 -1.34 6.33
C ALA A 28 -22.94 -1.16 6.69
N ILE A 29 -22.21 -0.30 5.97
CA ILE A 29 -20.81 0.04 6.28
C ILE A 29 -20.73 0.70 7.65
N ASN A 30 -21.61 1.67 7.94
CA ASN A 30 -21.59 2.40 9.20
C ASN A 30 -21.81 1.49 10.41
N ASN A 31 -22.66 0.48 10.27
CA ASN A 31 -23.02 -0.41 11.38
C ASN A 31 -22.04 -1.60 11.54
N TYR A 32 -21.49 -2.13 10.44
CA TYR A 32 -20.71 -3.38 10.48
C TYR A 32 -19.21 -3.20 10.17
N MET A 33 -18.84 -2.31 9.24
CA MET A 33 -17.44 -2.15 8.82
C MET A 33 -16.71 -1.03 9.58
N LEU A 34 -17.37 0.09 9.89
CA LEU A 34 -16.74 1.18 10.64
C LEU A 34 -16.19 0.74 12.01
N PRO A 35 -16.91 -0.07 12.83
CA PRO A 35 -16.35 -0.55 14.10
C PRO A 35 -15.06 -1.36 13.91
N LEU A 36 -14.96 -2.14 12.82
CA LEU A 36 -13.74 -2.87 12.47
C LEU A 36 -12.63 -1.92 12.03
N PHE A 37 -12.93 -0.93 11.21
CA PHE A 37 -11.96 0.08 10.77
C PHE A 37 -11.42 0.89 11.95
N ASP A 38 -12.26 1.23 12.92
CA ASP A 38 -11.85 1.92 14.14
C ASP A 38 -10.88 1.08 14.98
N GLN A 39 -11.10 -0.23 15.08
CA GLN A 39 -10.14 -1.12 15.76
C GLN A 39 -8.83 -1.26 14.99
N LEU A 40 -8.93 -1.39 13.66
CA LEU A 40 -7.77 -1.45 12.77
C LEU A 40 -7.00 -0.14 12.66
N SER A 41 -7.63 0.98 13.04
CA SER A 41 -7.04 2.31 12.98
C SER A 41 -5.70 2.39 13.70
N ARG A 42 -5.44 1.53 14.69
CA ARG A 42 -4.16 1.44 15.41
C ARG A 42 -3.00 1.04 14.49
N VAL A 43 -3.28 0.20 13.50
CA VAL A 43 -2.28 -0.44 12.62
C VAL A 43 -2.28 0.20 11.23
N VAL A 44 -3.46 0.48 10.68
CA VAL A 44 -3.64 0.94 9.30
C VAL A 44 -4.59 2.13 9.25
N ASN A 45 -4.43 3.00 8.26
CA ASN A 45 -5.41 4.06 7.99
C ASN A 45 -6.26 3.65 6.79
N ILE A 46 -7.58 3.60 6.96
CA ILE A 46 -8.50 3.11 5.92
C ILE A 46 -9.41 4.25 5.49
N SER A 47 -9.41 4.55 4.18
CA SER A 47 -10.45 5.35 3.53
C SER A 47 -11.32 4.45 2.69
N TYR A 48 -12.62 4.72 2.58
CA TYR A 48 -13.52 3.88 1.80
C TYR A 48 -14.40 4.69 0.84
N ASP A 49 -14.86 4.05 -0.22
CA ASP A 49 -15.85 4.55 -1.16
C ASP A 49 -16.80 3.42 -1.59
N SER A 50 -17.96 3.81 -2.11
CA SER A 50 -18.98 2.89 -2.60
C SER A 50 -19.41 3.30 -4.01
N GLN A 51 -19.63 2.32 -4.89
CA GLN A 51 -20.10 2.56 -6.24
C GLN A 51 -20.97 1.42 -6.76
N VAL A 52 -21.79 1.72 -7.77
CA VAL A 52 -22.63 0.75 -8.47
C VAL A 52 -22.29 0.79 -9.95
N LEU A 53 -22.03 -0.37 -10.54
CA LEU A 53 -21.75 -0.54 -11.96
C LEU A 53 -22.74 -1.52 -12.57
N TYR A 54 -23.41 -1.06 -13.63
CA TYR A 54 -24.36 -1.84 -14.41
C TYR A 54 -23.70 -2.43 -15.64
N TYR A 55 -24.33 -3.46 -16.23
CA TYR A 55 -23.83 -4.15 -17.42
C TYR A 55 -22.42 -4.74 -17.23
N ALA A 56 -22.11 -5.19 -16.01
CA ALA A 56 -20.88 -5.91 -15.68
C ALA A 56 -20.95 -7.37 -16.15
N GLY A 57 -21.16 -7.57 -17.46
CA GLY A 57 -21.25 -8.90 -18.07
C GLY A 57 -19.93 -9.68 -17.95
N LEU A 58 -20.04 -11.00 -17.81
CA LEU A 58 -18.88 -11.89 -17.86
C LEU A 58 -18.37 -11.99 -19.30
N SER A 59 -17.06 -11.82 -19.48
CA SER A 59 -16.37 -11.95 -20.78
C SER A 59 -16.21 -13.41 -21.22
N SER A 60 -16.22 -14.35 -20.26
CA SER A 60 -16.05 -15.78 -20.49
C SER A 60 -17.38 -16.51 -20.45
N ASN A 61 -17.58 -17.44 -21.39
CA ASN A 61 -18.78 -18.25 -21.49
C ASN A 61 -18.79 -19.28 -20.34
N VAL A 62 -19.53 -19.01 -19.27
CA VAL A 62 -19.54 -19.86 -18.08
C VAL A 62 -20.32 -21.14 -18.38
N PRO A 63 -19.71 -22.33 -18.27
CA PRO A 63 -20.39 -23.59 -18.56
C PRO A 63 -21.58 -23.80 -17.61
N ALA A 64 -22.74 -24.06 -18.19
CA ALA A 64 -23.93 -24.49 -17.46
C ALA A 64 -23.91 -26.01 -17.28
N ASP A 65 -24.20 -26.48 -16.07
CA ASP A 65 -24.49 -27.89 -15.84
C ASP A 65 -25.83 -28.30 -16.44
N SER A 66 -26.02 -29.60 -16.59
CA SER A 66 -27.27 -30.29 -16.91
C SER A 66 -28.49 -29.84 -16.09
N LYS A 67 -28.29 -29.19 -14.93
CA LYS A 67 -29.32 -28.63 -14.05
C LYS A 67 -29.54 -27.11 -14.20
N GLY A 68 -28.84 -26.46 -15.14
CA GLY A 68 -28.93 -25.00 -15.35
C GLY A 68 -28.18 -24.17 -14.30
N VAL A 69 -27.22 -24.77 -13.57
CA VAL A 69 -26.35 -24.06 -12.63
C VAL A 69 -25.06 -23.69 -13.35
N HIS A 70 -24.64 -22.44 -13.24
CA HIS A 70 -23.38 -21.97 -13.82
C HIS A 70 -22.26 -22.06 -12.78
N TYR A 71 -21.13 -22.66 -13.16
CA TYR A 71 -19.98 -22.82 -12.28
C TYR A 71 -18.83 -21.91 -12.67
N LEU A 72 -18.36 -21.10 -11.72
CA LEU A 72 -17.25 -20.19 -11.95
C LEU A 72 -15.98 -20.78 -11.33
N ASP A 73 -15.11 -21.32 -12.19
CA ASP A 73 -13.88 -22.01 -11.79
C ASP A 73 -12.74 -21.04 -11.41
N ASP A 74 -11.82 -21.49 -10.55
CA ASP A 74 -10.76 -20.68 -9.95
C ASP A 74 -9.83 -20.05 -11.00
N GLY A 75 -9.54 -20.75 -12.10
CA GLY A 75 -8.74 -20.22 -13.21
C GLY A 75 -9.41 -19.06 -13.95
N SER A 76 -10.75 -19.03 -13.97
CA SER A 76 -11.54 -17.96 -14.60
C SER A 76 -11.75 -16.75 -13.67
N LEU A 77 -11.50 -16.87 -12.36
CA LEU A 77 -11.62 -15.78 -11.37
C LEU A 77 -10.57 -14.68 -11.55
N SER A 78 -9.34 -15.07 -11.88
CA SER A 78 -8.27 -14.09 -12.20
C SER A 78 -8.60 -13.33 -13.49
N THR A 79 -9.22 -14.02 -14.45
CA THR A 79 -9.70 -13.43 -15.70
C THR A 79 -10.94 -12.56 -15.44
N PHE A 80 -11.81 -12.90 -14.48
CA PHE A 80 -12.95 -12.06 -14.05
C PHE A 80 -12.50 -10.66 -13.66
N VAL A 81 -11.48 -10.55 -12.81
CA VAL A 81 -10.91 -9.27 -12.38
C VAL A 81 -10.13 -8.56 -13.50
N SER A 82 -9.40 -9.31 -14.33
CA SER A 82 -8.50 -8.75 -15.33
C SER A 82 -9.15 -8.44 -16.69
N SER A 83 -10.30 -9.04 -17.01
CA SER A 83 -11.01 -8.86 -18.29
C SER A 83 -12.18 -7.89 -18.20
N GLY A 84 -12.53 -7.44 -17.00
CA GLY A 84 -13.54 -6.41 -16.82
C GLY A 84 -13.03 -5.08 -17.34
N GLU A 85 -13.65 -4.57 -18.40
CA GLU A 85 -13.68 -3.15 -18.75
C GLU A 85 -14.42 -2.32 -17.67
N TRP A 86 -14.33 -2.71 -16.40
CA TRP A 86 -14.93 -2.00 -15.30
C TRP A 86 -14.06 -0.77 -15.09
N ALA A 87 -14.61 0.40 -15.40
CA ALA A 87 -14.05 1.68 -15.06
C ALA A 87 -14.11 1.89 -13.53
N LEU A 88 -13.47 1.01 -12.78
CA LEU A 88 -13.32 1.11 -11.34
C LEU A 88 -12.54 2.39 -11.08
N SER A 89 -13.16 3.34 -10.38
CA SER A 89 -12.54 4.62 -10.04
C SER A 89 -11.26 4.41 -9.23
N ALA A 90 -10.11 4.35 -9.91
CA ALA A 90 -8.80 4.23 -9.29
C ALA A 90 -8.20 5.61 -8.97
N ALA A 91 -9.02 6.54 -8.45
CA ALA A 91 -8.61 7.92 -8.19
C ALA A 91 -7.88 8.09 -6.84
N SER A 92 -7.18 7.07 -6.36
CA SER A 92 -6.45 7.12 -5.10
C SER A 92 -4.97 6.86 -5.34
N SER A 93 -4.11 7.72 -4.77
CA SER A 93 -2.66 7.51 -4.71
C SER A 93 -2.25 6.42 -3.72
N LYS A 94 -3.22 5.83 -3.02
CA LYS A 94 -3.05 4.80 -1.98
C LYS A 94 -3.28 3.40 -2.56
N PRO A 95 -2.68 2.34 -1.99
CA PRO A 95 -3.02 0.97 -2.34
C PRO A 95 -4.51 0.69 -2.08
N THR A 96 -5.22 0.27 -3.12
CA THR A 96 -6.68 0.04 -3.09
C THR A 96 -7.02 -1.44 -3.04
N LEU A 97 -7.73 -1.85 -1.99
CA LEU A 97 -8.40 -3.15 -1.85
C LEU A 97 -9.85 -3.03 -2.34
N ARG A 98 -10.31 -4.00 -3.12
CA ARG A 98 -11.62 -3.97 -3.79
C ARG A 98 -12.51 -5.10 -3.27
N PHE A 99 -13.68 -4.74 -2.78
CA PHE A 99 -14.70 -5.70 -2.37
C PHE A 99 -15.92 -5.54 -3.26
N ALA A 100 -16.15 -6.53 -4.11
CA ALA A 100 -17.20 -6.48 -5.11
C ALA A 100 -18.34 -7.45 -4.79
N VAL A 101 -19.58 -6.98 -4.86
CA VAL A 101 -20.76 -7.84 -4.85
C VAL A 101 -21.20 -8.02 -6.28
N TYR A 102 -21.09 -9.25 -6.79
CA TYR A 102 -21.49 -9.60 -8.15
C TYR A 102 -22.89 -10.19 -8.16
N VAL A 103 -23.80 -9.53 -8.88
CA VAL A 103 -25.15 -10.03 -9.15
C VAL A 103 -25.21 -10.50 -10.60
N PRO A 104 -25.32 -11.82 -10.85
CA PRO A 104 -25.36 -12.35 -12.20
C PRO A 104 -26.63 -11.92 -12.95
N SER A 105 -26.55 -11.96 -14.28
CA SER A 105 -27.73 -11.79 -15.14
C SER A 105 -28.75 -12.90 -14.87
N LEU A 106 -30.03 -12.61 -15.08
CA LEU A 106 -31.12 -13.56 -14.85
C LEU A 106 -30.99 -14.88 -15.62
N PHE A 107 -30.30 -14.87 -16.77
CA PHE A 107 -30.05 -16.06 -17.58
C PHE A 107 -28.93 -16.94 -17.02
N MET A 108 -28.06 -16.37 -16.17
CA MET A 108 -26.92 -17.05 -15.55
C MET A 108 -27.15 -17.35 -14.06
N THR A 109 -28.32 -17.02 -13.53
CA THR A 109 -28.70 -17.30 -12.13
C THR A 109 -29.28 -18.72 -12.01
N PRO A 110 -28.79 -19.58 -11.10
CA PRO A 110 -27.78 -19.31 -10.08
C PRO A 110 -26.34 -19.55 -10.57
N LEU A 111 -25.46 -18.61 -10.19
CA LEU A 111 -24.01 -18.71 -10.36
C LEU A 111 -23.37 -19.14 -9.04
N VAL A 112 -22.61 -20.24 -9.08
CA VAL A 112 -22.01 -20.84 -7.89
C VAL A 112 -20.51 -21.04 -8.07
N VAL A 113 -19.73 -20.63 -7.07
CA VAL A 113 -18.30 -20.95 -6.96
C VAL A 113 -18.16 -22.32 -6.32
N PRO A 114 -17.63 -23.33 -7.04
CA PRO A 114 -17.45 -24.66 -6.48
C PRO A 114 -16.42 -24.64 -5.34
N GLY A 115 -16.72 -25.30 -4.23
CA GLY A 115 -15.82 -25.39 -3.07
C GLY A 115 -15.88 -24.21 -2.10
N SER A 116 -16.61 -23.12 -2.42
CA SER A 116 -16.81 -22.01 -1.50
C SER A 116 -18.13 -22.19 -0.70
N PRO A 117 -18.09 -22.18 0.65
CA PRO A 117 -19.30 -22.27 1.47
C PRO A 117 -20.17 -21.00 1.39
N THR A 118 -19.56 -19.83 1.15
CA THR A 118 -20.23 -18.52 1.15
C THR A 118 -20.39 -17.92 -0.25
N ASN A 119 -20.22 -18.72 -1.30
CA ASN A 119 -20.22 -18.27 -2.69
C ASN A 119 -19.33 -17.03 -2.98
N SER A 120 -18.14 -17.00 -2.37
CA SER A 120 -17.21 -15.87 -2.43
C SER A 120 -15.79 -16.36 -2.66
N PHE A 121 -14.92 -15.48 -3.15
CA PHE A 121 -13.51 -15.79 -3.36
C PHE A 121 -12.64 -14.57 -3.07
N LEU A 122 -11.39 -14.84 -2.71
CA LEU A 122 -10.38 -13.84 -2.40
C LEU A 122 -9.32 -13.84 -3.51
N VAL A 123 -9.03 -12.67 -4.07
CA VAL A 123 -7.93 -12.46 -5.01
C VAL A 123 -6.81 -11.74 -4.25
N PRO A 124 -5.65 -12.39 -4.04
CA PRO A 124 -4.53 -11.78 -3.31
C PRO A 124 -4.16 -10.41 -3.89
N GLN A 125 -3.95 -9.43 -3.00
CA GLN A 125 -3.59 -8.04 -3.33
C GLN A 125 -4.65 -7.23 -4.10
N TRP A 126 -5.71 -7.87 -4.61
CA TRP A 126 -6.83 -7.16 -5.25
C TRP A 126 -7.99 -6.94 -4.29
N GLY A 127 -8.39 -7.98 -3.55
CA GLY A 127 -9.51 -7.93 -2.61
C GLY A 127 -10.43 -9.15 -2.75
N GLY A 128 -11.73 -8.96 -2.53
CA GLY A 128 -12.71 -10.04 -2.44
C GLY A 128 -13.90 -9.84 -3.37
N VAL A 129 -14.49 -10.95 -3.82
CA VAL A 129 -15.73 -10.92 -4.60
C VAL A 129 -16.74 -11.86 -3.96
N TYR A 130 -17.96 -11.39 -3.81
CA TYR A 130 -19.09 -12.14 -3.29
C TYR A 130 -20.15 -12.26 -4.38
N ILE A 131 -20.61 -13.47 -4.69
CA ILE A 131 -21.63 -13.70 -5.72
C ILE A 131 -23.00 -13.80 -5.04
N GLN A 132 -23.85 -12.79 -5.26
CA GLN A 132 -25.20 -12.70 -4.72
C GLN A 132 -26.24 -13.07 -5.79
N ASN A 133 -26.88 -14.23 -5.63
CA ASN A 133 -27.91 -14.71 -6.55
C ASN A 133 -29.29 -14.12 -6.17
N ILE A 134 -29.72 -13.09 -6.90
CA ILE A 134 -30.99 -12.38 -6.64
C ILE A 134 -32.07 -12.83 -7.65
N PRO A 135 -33.22 -13.37 -7.19
CA PRO A 135 -34.32 -13.80 -8.06
C PRO A 135 -35.06 -12.60 -8.67
N GLN A 136 -35.82 -12.83 -9.75
CA GLN A 136 -36.62 -11.79 -10.42
C GLN A 136 -37.68 -11.13 -9.52
N THR A 137 -38.13 -11.83 -8.48
CA THR A 137 -39.19 -11.38 -7.56
C THR A 137 -38.67 -10.45 -6.46
N HIS A 138 -37.37 -10.21 -6.42
CA HIS A 138 -36.73 -9.36 -5.42
C HIS A 138 -37.00 -7.88 -5.70
N SER A 139 -36.97 -7.04 -4.66
CA SER A 139 -37.00 -5.59 -4.80
C SER A 139 -35.78 -5.06 -5.56
N ASP A 140 -35.92 -3.88 -6.16
CA ASP A 140 -34.82 -3.16 -6.83
C ASP A 140 -33.74 -2.63 -5.86
N VAL A 141 -33.89 -2.91 -4.55
CA VAL A 141 -32.96 -2.50 -3.49
C VAL A 141 -32.52 -3.74 -2.71
N ILE A 142 -31.21 -3.92 -2.56
CA ILE A 142 -30.60 -4.85 -1.60
C ILE A 142 -30.58 -4.16 -0.24
N THR A 143 -31.26 -4.77 0.74
CA THR A 143 -31.42 -4.19 2.08
C THR A 143 -30.15 -4.35 2.92
N GLU A 144 -30.00 -3.52 3.95
CA GLU A 144 -28.89 -3.67 4.92
C GLU A 144 -28.80 -5.09 5.49
N ALA A 145 -29.93 -5.72 5.82
CA ALA A 145 -29.99 -7.07 6.39
C ALA A 145 -29.39 -8.13 5.46
N GLU A 146 -29.53 -7.95 4.15
CA GLU A 146 -28.98 -8.85 3.13
C GLU A 146 -27.47 -8.63 2.91
N LEU A 147 -26.97 -7.43 3.23
CA LEU A 147 -25.56 -7.09 3.13
C LEU A 147 -24.75 -7.55 4.33
N VAL A 148 -25.36 -7.82 5.48
CA VAL A 148 -24.66 -8.31 6.70
C VAL A 148 -23.75 -9.51 6.43
N PRO A 149 -24.25 -10.64 5.88
CA PRO A 149 -23.39 -11.81 5.62
C PRO A 149 -22.28 -11.51 4.61
N VAL A 150 -22.54 -10.61 3.66
CA VAL A 150 -21.55 -10.17 2.67
C VAL A 150 -20.42 -9.39 3.34
N LEU A 151 -20.76 -8.46 4.23
CA LEU A 151 -19.79 -7.65 4.97
C LEU A 151 -18.97 -8.48 5.96
N GLU A 152 -19.56 -9.51 6.58
CA GLU A 152 -18.81 -10.45 7.44
C GLU A 152 -17.72 -11.21 6.66
N VAL A 153 -18.05 -11.65 5.44
CA VAL A 153 -17.08 -12.28 4.53
C VAL A 153 -15.99 -11.27 4.15
N PHE A 154 -16.36 -10.05 3.77
CA PHE A 154 -15.39 -9.01 3.42
C PHE A 154 -14.50 -8.58 4.58
N ALA A 155 -15.03 -8.46 5.79
CA ALA A 155 -14.26 -8.20 7.00
C ALA A 155 -13.21 -9.30 7.23
N THR A 156 -13.61 -10.56 7.05
CA THR A 156 -12.72 -11.70 7.23
C THR A 156 -11.62 -11.74 6.17
N GLN A 157 -11.99 -11.51 4.91
CA GLN A 157 -11.06 -11.40 3.78
C GLN A 157 -10.09 -10.22 3.95
N LEU A 158 -10.56 -9.05 4.40
CA LEU A 158 -9.73 -7.89 4.69
C LEU A 158 -8.67 -8.22 5.72
N LEU A 159 -9.05 -8.83 6.85
CA LEU A 159 -8.12 -9.25 7.88
C LEU A 159 -7.09 -10.26 7.35
N THR A 160 -7.51 -11.20 6.50
CA THR A 160 -6.62 -12.17 5.85
C THR A 160 -5.61 -11.47 4.93
N ILE A 161 -6.03 -10.49 4.12
CA ILE A 161 -5.13 -9.70 3.27
C ILE A 161 -4.11 -8.92 4.10
N LEU A 162 -4.54 -8.36 5.23
CA LEU A 162 -3.66 -7.65 6.17
C LEU A 162 -2.67 -8.59 6.89
N GLY A 163 -2.84 -9.91 6.76
CA GLY A 163 -1.98 -10.93 7.33
C GLY A 163 -2.40 -11.40 8.72
N ALA A 164 -3.67 -11.21 9.09
CA ALA A 164 -4.21 -11.74 10.34
C ALA A 164 -4.24 -13.28 10.32
N PRO A 165 -4.19 -13.94 11.50
CA PRO A 165 -4.40 -15.38 11.58
C PRO A 165 -5.81 -15.77 11.10
N GLY A 166 -5.96 -17.06 10.79
CA GLY A 166 -7.13 -17.63 10.12
C GLY A 166 -8.46 -17.41 10.85
N GLU A 167 -9.56 -17.70 10.14
CA GLU A 167 -10.94 -17.39 10.55
C GLU A 167 -11.37 -18.03 11.88
N GLU A 168 -10.73 -19.15 12.25
CA GLU A 168 -11.00 -19.85 13.52
C GLU A 168 -10.56 -19.06 14.76
N THR A 169 -9.71 -18.05 14.58
CA THR A 169 -9.21 -17.24 15.70
C THR A 169 -10.18 -16.09 16.03
N PRO A 170 -10.50 -15.85 17.32
CA PRO A 170 -11.38 -14.73 17.67
C PRO A 170 -10.80 -13.39 17.24
N LEU A 171 -11.67 -12.45 16.86
CA LEU A 171 -11.29 -11.15 16.31
C LEU A 171 -10.25 -10.40 17.15
N LEU A 172 -10.38 -10.43 18.49
CA LEU A 172 -9.43 -9.77 19.40
C LEU A 172 -8.00 -10.30 19.25
N PHE A 173 -7.83 -11.62 19.11
CA PHE A 173 -6.51 -12.24 18.91
C PHE A 173 -5.96 -11.94 17.51
N ARG A 174 -6.84 -11.84 16.50
CA ARG A 174 -6.46 -11.43 15.15
C ARG A 174 -5.89 -10.02 15.14
N LEU A 175 -6.56 -9.09 15.81
CA LEU A 175 -6.14 -7.70 15.94
C LEU A 175 -4.82 -7.55 16.73
N ASP A 176 -4.66 -8.28 17.83
CA ASP A 176 -3.40 -8.28 18.59
C ASP A 176 -2.23 -8.91 17.80
N SER A 177 -2.51 -9.94 17.00
CA SER A 177 -1.50 -10.53 16.12
C SER A 177 -1.06 -9.54 15.03
N LEU A 178 -2.02 -8.82 14.44
CA LEU A 178 -1.74 -7.78 13.45
C LEU A 178 -0.89 -6.65 14.02
N SER A 179 -1.20 -6.17 15.23
CA SER A 179 -0.43 -5.10 15.87
C SER A 179 1.02 -5.53 16.08
N ARG A 180 1.25 -6.73 16.63
CA ARG A 180 2.58 -7.30 16.86
C ARG A 180 3.36 -7.51 15.56
N MET A 181 2.72 -8.08 14.55
CA MET A 181 3.33 -8.28 13.24
C MET A 181 3.70 -6.95 12.59
N SER A 182 2.84 -5.93 12.72
CA SER A 182 3.13 -4.59 12.23
C SER A 182 4.32 -3.97 12.97
N THR A 183 4.39 -4.09 14.30
CA THR A 183 5.53 -3.58 15.08
C THR A 183 6.85 -4.21 14.62
N ILE A 184 6.89 -5.54 14.48
CA ILE A 184 8.09 -6.25 14.01
C ILE A 184 8.46 -5.81 12.59
N ARG A 185 7.47 -5.72 11.69
CA ARG A 185 7.68 -5.29 10.30
C ARG A 185 8.25 -3.87 10.25
N SER A 186 7.68 -2.93 11.00
CA SER A 186 8.15 -1.55 11.07
C SER A 186 9.59 -1.47 11.59
N ILE A 187 9.93 -2.22 12.64
CA ILE A 187 11.32 -2.27 13.16
C ILE A 187 12.29 -2.81 12.11
N LEU A 188 11.95 -3.93 11.45
CA LEU A 188 12.80 -4.55 10.44
C LEU A 188 12.99 -3.66 9.22
N GLN A 189 11.92 -3.03 8.74
CA GLN A 189 11.97 -2.12 7.61
C GLN A 189 12.77 -0.86 7.96
N ALA A 190 12.55 -0.25 9.12
CA ALA A 190 13.31 0.91 9.58
C ALA A 190 14.81 0.62 9.64
N ARG A 191 15.17 -0.55 10.21
CA ARG A 191 16.57 -1.01 10.24
C ARG A 191 17.14 -1.20 8.83
N ALA A 192 16.41 -1.86 7.93
CA ALA A 192 16.86 -2.07 6.56
C ALA A 192 17.05 -0.75 5.79
N THR A 193 16.18 0.24 6.03
CA THR A 193 16.28 1.58 5.46
C THR A 193 17.51 2.31 6.00
N LEU A 194 17.77 2.27 7.31
CA LEU A 194 18.98 2.83 7.91
C LEU A 194 20.25 2.14 7.41
N ASP A 195 20.26 0.81 7.29
CA ASP A 195 21.38 0.07 6.72
C ASP A 195 21.66 0.51 5.26
N SER A 196 20.60 0.76 4.49
CA SER A 196 20.71 1.26 3.11
C SER A 196 21.27 2.68 3.07
N LEU A 197 20.83 3.55 3.98
CA LEU A 197 21.36 4.91 4.16
C LEU A 197 22.87 4.88 4.48
N CYS A 198 23.30 3.99 5.40
CA CYS A 198 24.71 3.82 5.73
C CYS A 198 25.55 3.38 4.53
N ARG A 199 25.04 2.46 3.69
CA ARG A 199 25.73 2.01 2.47
C ARG A 199 25.90 3.14 1.45
N ILE A 200 24.88 3.98 1.26
CA ILE A 200 24.96 5.15 0.38
C ILE A 200 26.05 6.10 0.85
N TYR A 201 26.10 6.37 2.15
CA TYR A 201 27.11 7.27 2.73
C TYR A 201 28.53 6.71 2.56
N GLN A 202 28.74 5.42 2.82
CA GLN A 202 30.05 4.78 2.64
C GLN A 202 30.52 4.82 1.17
N GLY A 203 29.59 4.78 0.22
CA GLY A 203 29.90 4.86 -1.22
C GLY A 203 30.18 6.27 -1.73
N LEU A 204 29.84 7.32 -0.97
CA LEU A 204 29.87 8.72 -1.40
C LEU A 204 30.48 9.63 -0.31
N PRO A 205 31.78 9.49 0.00
CA PRO A 205 32.41 10.14 1.16
C PRO A 205 32.44 11.68 1.09
N ASP A 206 32.35 12.27 -0.11
CA ASP A 206 32.42 13.73 -0.31
C ASP A 206 31.02 14.41 -0.32
N ILE A 207 29.95 13.70 0.03
CA ILE A 207 28.60 14.26 0.09
C ILE A 207 28.35 14.92 1.46
N ALA A 208 27.96 16.20 1.42
CA ALA A 208 27.56 16.94 2.61
C ALA A 208 26.17 16.49 3.07
N ILE A 209 26.08 15.91 4.28
CA ILE A 209 24.81 15.46 4.86
C ILE A 209 24.01 16.69 5.33
N PRO A 210 22.78 16.89 4.83
CA PRO A 210 21.87 17.89 5.37
C PRO A 210 21.54 17.63 6.86
N GLU A 211 21.46 18.67 7.68
CA GLU A 211 21.18 18.53 9.12
C GLU A 211 19.86 17.81 9.41
N ASN A 212 18.84 18.01 8.57
CA ASN A 212 17.55 17.33 8.70
C ASN A 212 17.65 15.81 8.48
N VAL A 213 18.50 15.34 7.56
CA VAL A 213 18.75 13.91 7.34
C VAL A 213 19.45 13.29 8.55
N LEU A 214 20.45 13.99 9.11
CA LEU A 214 21.15 13.56 10.32
C LEU A 214 20.19 13.45 11.51
N GLN A 215 19.39 14.48 11.75
CA GLN A 215 18.44 14.49 12.86
C GLN A 215 17.39 13.38 12.71
N ALA A 216 16.83 13.20 11.51
CA ALA A 216 15.86 12.13 11.24
C ALA A 216 16.48 10.73 11.45
N ALA A 217 17.74 10.52 11.08
CA ALA A 217 18.42 9.25 11.34
C ALA A 217 18.66 9.00 12.85
N ILE A 218 19.04 10.04 13.61
CA ILE A 218 19.21 9.97 15.07
C ILE A 218 17.86 9.65 15.74
N ASP A 219 16.81 10.36 15.35
CA ASP A 219 15.46 10.16 15.88
C ASP A 219 14.96 8.73 15.56
N ALA A 220 15.21 8.23 14.35
CA ALA A 220 14.87 6.86 13.98
C ALA A 220 15.54 5.82 14.89
N VAL A 221 16.84 5.97 15.17
CA VAL A 221 17.58 5.06 16.07
C VAL A 221 17.07 5.17 17.51
N SER A 222 16.76 6.39 17.98
CA SER A 222 16.18 6.62 19.30
C SER A 222 14.83 5.90 19.46
N HIS A 223 13.91 6.11 18.50
CA HIS A 223 12.60 5.46 18.48
C HIS A 223 12.72 3.92 18.42
N LEU A 224 13.68 3.36 17.65
CA LEU A 224 13.94 1.92 17.64
C LEU A 224 14.35 1.39 19.03
N HIS A 225 15.19 2.11 19.74
CA HIS A 225 15.64 1.71 21.08
C HIS A 225 14.47 1.74 22.08
N VAL A 226 13.65 2.78 22.04
CA VAL A 226 12.45 2.90 22.88
C VAL A 226 11.46 1.78 22.55
N ALA A 227 11.20 1.50 21.28
CA ALA A 227 10.32 0.42 20.85
C ALA A 227 10.78 -0.95 21.38
N GLN A 228 12.08 -1.24 21.32
CA GLN A 228 12.65 -2.49 21.87
C GLN A 228 12.47 -2.60 23.39
N SER A 229 12.69 -1.50 24.12
CA SER A 229 12.45 -1.45 25.57
C SER A 229 10.97 -1.69 25.91
N LEU A 230 10.05 -1.07 25.19
CA LEU A 230 8.61 -1.26 25.35
C LEU A 230 8.17 -2.70 25.04
N LEU A 231 8.75 -3.34 24.02
CA LEU A 231 8.53 -4.76 23.74
C LEU A 231 9.01 -5.65 24.88
N SER A 232 10.17 -5.35 25.49
CA SER A 232 10.70 -6.13 26.62
C SER A 232 9.85 -6.03 27.89
N THR A 233 9.11 -4.93 28.05
CA THR A 233 8.21 -4.67 29.18
C THR A 233 6.77 -5.07 28.91
N GLY A 234 6.46 -5.56 27.71
CA GLY A 234 5.13 -6.04 27.32
C GLY A 234 4.15 -4.93 26.90
N ASN A 235 4.61 -3.71 26.67
CA ASN A 235 3.78 -2.59 26.26
C ASN A 235 3.68 -2.50 24.72
N TYR A 236 2.90 -3.40 24.13
CA TYR A 236 2.84 -3.58 22.67
C TYR A 236 2.23 -2.41 21.91
N ASP A 237 1.20 -1.77 22.48
CA ASP A 237 0.53 -0.62 21.84
C ASP A 237 1.50 0.55 21.68
N GLN A 238 2.23 0.92 22.75
CA GLN A 238 3.24 1.97 22.65
C GLN A 238 4.42 1.54 21.78
N ALA A 239 4.83 0.28 21.84
CA ALA A 239 5.90 -0.23 20.99
C ALA A 239 5.56 -0.09 19.49
N LEU A 240 4.30 -0.32 19.09
CA LEU A 240 3.85 -0.11 17.73
C LEU A 240 4.00 1.36 17.30
N ILE A 241 3.60 2.29 18.17
CA ILE A 241 3.71 3.74 17.91
C ILE A 241 5.16 4.14 17.66
N GLU A 242 6.07 3.73 18.55
CA GLU A 242 7.50 4.04 18.47
C GLU A 242 8.16 3.36 17.26
N ALA A 243 7.81 2.10 16.98
CA ALA A 243 8.30 1.38 15.80
C ALA A 243 7.86 2.05 14.48
N SER A 244 6.61 2.49 14.41
CA SER A 244 6.09 3.25 13.26
C SER A 244 6.77 4.61 13.10
N ALA A 245 7.03 5.32 14.20
CA ALA A 245 7.76 6.58 14.18
C ALA A 245 9.21 6.38 13.69
N ALA A 246 9.89 5.33 14.17
CA ALA A 246 11.21 4.96 13.69
C ALA A 246 11.26 4.72 12.18
N LEU A 247 10.28 3.97 11.65
CA LEU A 247 10.17 3.73 10.22
C LEU A 247 10.01 5.04 9.45
N GLN A 248 9.08 5.90 9.89
CA GLN A 248 8.86 7.21 9.26
C GLN A 248 10.13 8.06 9.23
N CYS A 249 10.82 8.20 10.36
CA CYS A 249 12.06 8.98 10.44
C CYS A 249 13.16 8.39 9.55
N SER A 250 13.26 7.05 9.48
CA SER A 250 14.23 6.38 8.60
C SER A 250 13.94 6.61 7.11
N GLU A 251 12.67 6.55 6.71
CA GLU A 251 12.24 6.80 5.33
C GLU A 251 12.39 8.29 4.97
N GLN A 252 12.07 9.20 5.90
CA GLN A 252 12.30 10.62 5.72
C GLN A 252 13.79 10.91 5.49
N ALA A 253 14.69 10.31 6.28
CA ALA A 253 16.13 10.46 6.08
C ALA A 253 16.59 9.92 4.71
N PHE A 254 16.05 8.77 4.28
CA PHE A 254 16.46 8.09 3.06
C PHE A 254 15.91 8.73 1.77
N PHE A 255 14.65 9.18 1.77
CA PHE A 255 13.98 9.73 0.59
C PHE A 255 14.05 11.25 0.49
N GLU A 256 14.83 11.91 1.35
CA GLU A 256 15.00 13.36 1.31
C GLU A 256 15.51 13.81 -0.07
N LYS A 257 14.77 14.73 -0.72
CA LYS A 257 14.99 15.22 -2.09
C LYS A 257 16.42 15.67 -2.39
N MET A 258 17.16 16.09 -1.36
CA MET A 258 18.55 16.56 -1.44
C MET A 258 19.57 15.44 -1.63
N MET A 259 19.28 14.20 -1.22
CA MET A 259 20.17 13.05 -1.49
C MET A 259 20.18 12.66 -2.97
N VAL A 260 19.12 13.00 -3.72
CA VAL A 260 19.02 12.75 -5.18
C VAL A 260 19.62 13.91 -5.99
N GLN A 261 19.59 15.15 -5.49
CA GLN A 261 20.07 16.33 -6.22
C GLN A 261 21.55 16.65 -6.00
N GLN A 262 22.19 16.12 -4.96
CA GLN A 262 23.65 16.25 -4.78
C GLN A 262 24.45 15.27 -5.65
N VAL A 263 23.83 14.70 -6.68
CA VAL A 263 24.55 14.03 -7.77
C VAL A 263 25.33 15.09 -8.55
N TYR A 264 26.50 15.38 -7.99
CA TYR A 264 27.78 15.36 -8.67
C TYR A 264 28.04 16.54 -9.62
N PHE A 265 28.80 17.52 -9.13
CA PHE A 265 29.87 18.07 -9.95
C PHE A 265 31.09 17.18 -9.75
N PRO A 266 31.45 16.29 -10.70
CA PRO A 266 32.69 15.55 -10.64
C PRO A 266 33.86 16.50 -10.37
N GLU A 267 34.85 16.07 -9.59
CA GLU A 267 36.13 16.80 -9.43
C GLU A 267 36.71 17.23 -10.80
N GLU A 268 36.55 16.39 -11.82
CA GLU A 268 36.95 16.65 -13.21
C GLU A 268 36.26 17.87 -13.84
N HIS A 269 35.04 18.20 -13.41
CA HIS A 269 34.28 19.36 -13.88
C HIS A 269 34.51 20.61 -13.02
N LYS A 270 34.92 20.46 -11.75
CA LYS A 270 35.37 21.61 -10.93
C LYS A 270 36.57 22.28 -11.59
N VAL A 271 37.55 21.50 -12.04
CA VAL A 271 38.75 22.04 -12.73
C VAL A 271 38.34 22.83 -13.98
N ALA A 272 37.44 22.30 -14.81
CA ALA A 272 36.98 22.98 -16.02
C ALA A 272 36.24 24.30 -15.75
N VAL A 273 35.54 24.42 -14.61
CA VAL A 273 34.84 25.66 -14.19
C VAL A 273 35.81 26.69 -13.62
N TYR A 274 36.85 26.26 -12.88
CA TYR A 274 37.82 27.19 -12.28
C TYR A 274 38.99 27.55 -13.21
N LEU A 275 39.28 26.75 -14.24
CA LEU A 275 40.37 26.99 -15.18
C LEU A 275 40.26 28.33 -15.93
N PRO A 276 39.07 28.80 -16.39
CA PRO A 276 38.92 30.11 -17.01
C PRO A 276 39.16 31.29 -16.05
N LEU A 277 38.93 31.11 -14.75
CA LEU A 277 39.14 32.14 -13.74
C LEU A 277 40.62 32.22 -13.30
N ILE A 278 41.24 31.06 -13.12
CA ILE A 278 42.61 30.93 -12.62
C ILE A 278 43.64 31.09 -13.76
N GLY A 279 43.34 30.56 -14.95
CA GLY A 279 44.23 30.54 -16.11
C GLY A 279 44.82 31.92 -16.47
N PRO A 280 44.02 32.99 -16.59
CA PRO A 280 44.51 34.33 -16.91
C PRO A 280 45.47 34.92 -15.87
N VAL A 281 45.39 34.48 -14.61
CA VAL A 281 46.27 34.94 -13.53
C VAL A 281 47.55 34.09 -13.46
N LEU A 282 47.41 32.77 -13.64
CA LEU A 282 48.51 31.83 -13.51
C LEU A 282 49.48 31.88 -14.70
N LEU A 283 48.97 32.09 -15.92
CA LEU A 283 49.79 32.18 -17.15
C LEU A 283 50.86 33.30 -17.09
N PRO A 284 50.51 34.56 -16.77
CA PRO A 284 51.50 35.64 -16.65
C PRO A 284 52.49 35.42 -15.50
N MET A 285 52.03 34.87 -14.37
CA MET A 285 52.91 34.56 -13.23
C MET A 285 53.99 33.56 -13.62
N VAL A 286 53.61 32.44 -14.25
CA VAL A 286 54.56 31.39 -14.65
C VAL A 286 55.51 31.92 -15.73
N MET A 287 55.00 32.66 -16.73
CA MET A 287 55.86 33.27 -17.75
C MET A 287 56.86 34.26 -17.15
N GLY A 288 56.43 35.11 -16.21
CA GLY A 288 57.30 36.04 -15.52
C GLY A 288 58.38 35.33 -14.69
N LEU A 289 58.02 34.23 -14.02
CA LEU A 289 58.94 33.44 -13.22
C LEU A 289 59.97 32.70 -14.10
N VAL A 290 59.56 32.14 -15.23
CA VAL A 290 60.47 31.52 -16.22
C VAL A 290 61.44 32.55 -16.80
N GLN A 291 60.97 33.75 -17.14
CA GLN A 291 61.84 34.82 -17.62
C GLN A 291 62.85 35.27 -16.56
N ALA A 292 62.43 35.40 -15.29
CA ALA A 292 63.31 35.75 -14.19
C ALA A 292 64.39 34.68 -13.95
N MET A 293 64.04 33.39 -14.07
CA MET A 293 65.02 32.29 -13.96
C MET A 293 66.00 32.25 -15.14
N ARG A 294 65.52 32.47 -16.38
CA ARG A 294 66.41 32.57 -17.55
C ARG A 294 67.37 33.75 -17.46
N ARG A 295 66.92 34.89 -16.93
CA ARG A 295 67.80 36.05 -16.67
C ARG A 295 68.81 35.84 -15.55
N ARG A 296 68.58 34.87 -14.65
CA ARG A 296 69.54 34.51 -13.59
C ARG A 296 70.54 33.43 -14.01
N THR A 297 70.28 32.72 -15.10
CA THR A 297 71.10 31.61 -15.59
C THR A 297 71.90 31.95 -16.87
N ALA A 298 71.64 33.11 -17.46
CA ALA A 298 72.49 33.79 -18.44
C ALA A 298 73.34 34.85 -17.74
#